data_AF-A0A0A7I9Y4-F1
#
_entry.id   AF-A0A0A7I9Y4-F1
#
_cell.length_a   1.000
_cell.length_b   1.000
_cell.length_c   1.000
_cell.angle_alpha   90.00
_cell.angle_beta   90.00
_cell.angle_gamma   90.00
#
_symmetry.space_group_name_H-M   'P 1'
#
loop_
_entity.id
_entity.type
_entity.pdbx_description
1 polymer ?
#
loop_
_entity_poly.entity_id
_entity_poly.type
_entity_poly.pdbx_seq_one_letter_code
_entity_poly.pdbx_strand_id
1 'polypeptide(L)'
;MATIHIKLEHPTNGGTTPCNGTIRFTPIHRYNRGNTVIVPKPFETNLTNGEANVNVIESDHTGCWAITELPGTPQEHTRYVQIPTTSETLEYTDLIDVNPSTLLPAALTAGPLLQIALAADAQAALAYSRTHPETLVLYSEEESINAMAATVSEIAAVRTAAQTQANHATGAARTAVDAAEAATQNLQHIEDTAKQIGVMAGAIIDAAGNNGETSPSTGQPQDAPVQEDPAAGKGEE
;
A
#
# COMPACT_ATOMS: atom_id res chain seq x y z
N MET A 1 -6.01 -9.75 41.79
CA MET A 1 -6.06 -8.57 42.68
C MET A 1 -5.05 -7.58 42.16
N ALA A 2 -5.42 -6.30 42.08
CA ALA A 2 -4.52 -5.23 41.70
C ALA A 2 -3.81 -4.65 42.94
N THR A 3 -2.57 -4.18 42.76
CA THR A 3 -1.85 -3.43 43.80
C THR A 3 -2.06 -1.94 43.57
N ILE A 4 -2.59 -1.23 44.56
CA ILE A 4 -2.79 0.22 44.52
C ILE A 4 -1.77 0.88 45.42
N HIS A 5 -0.93 1.73 44.85
CA HIS A 5 -0.05 2.62 45.58
C HIS A 5 -0.79 3.91 45.92
N ILE A 6 -0.79 4.28 47.20
CA ILE A 6 -1.50 5.43 47.73
C ILE A 6 -0.48 6.34 48.39
N LYS A 7 -0.53 7.62 48.06
CA LYS A 7 0.22 8.67 48.72
C LYS A 7 -0.69 9.86 49.05
N LEU A 8 -0.85 10.16 50.33
CA LEU A 8 -1.58 11.32 50.82
C LEU A 8 -0.67 12.26 51.62
N GLU A 9 -0.81 13.55 51.36
CA GLU A 9 -0.08 14.60 52.07
C GLU A 9 -1.03 15.74 52.47
N HIS A 10 -0.77 16.33 53.64
CA HIS A 10 -1.40 17.56 54.09
C HIS A 10 -0.71 18.76 53.47
N PRO A 11 -1.46 19.75 52.93
CA PRO A 11 -0.86 21.00 52.49
C PRO A 11 -0.31 21.77 53.69
N THR A 12 0.84 22.40 53.50
CA THR A 12 1.46 23.32 54.46
C THR A 12 1.88 24.61 53.77
N ASN A 13 2.24 25.63 54.55
CA ASN A 13 2.71 26.89 53.96
C ASN A 13 4.10 26.67 53.33
N GLY A 14 4.13 26.51 52.00
CA GLY A 14 5.37 26.30 51.23
C GLY A 14 5.70 24.84 50.89
N GLY A 15 4.78 23.89 51.09
CA GLY A 15 5.00 22.48 50.72
C GLY A 15 3.91 21.55 51.23
N THR A 16 4.26 20.30 51.47
CA THR A 16 3.35 19.26 51.96
C THR A 16 4.01 18.43 53.06
N THR A 17 3.19 17.84 53.93
CA THR A 17 3.65 16.92 54.97
C THR A 17 2.86 15.62 54.89
N PRO A 18 3.49 14.45 55.07
CA PRO A 18 2.79 13.18 54.91
C PRO A 18 1.61 12.99 55.86
N CYS A 19 0.55 12.35 55.35
CA CYS A 19 -0.68 12.11 56.11
C CYS A 19 -0.61 10.80 56.93
N ASN A 20 -0.69 10.88 58.26
CA ASN A 20 -0.70 9.72 59.16
C ASN A 20 -2.12 9.21 59.45
N GLY A 21 -2.88 8.93 58.39
CA GLY A 21 -4.27 8.51 58.44
C GLY A 21 -4.51 7.05 58.02
N THR A 22 -5.75 6.74 57.71
CA THR A 22 -6.20 5.44 57.21
C THR A 22 -6.94 5.63 55.89
N ILE A 23 -6.92 4.61 55.04
CA ILE A 23 -7.79 4.52 53.85
C ILE A 23 -8.76 3.38 54.06
N ARG A 24 -10.06 3.64 53.88
CA ARG A 24 -11.12 2.62 53.95
C ARG A 24 -11.59 2.28 52.55
N PHE A 25 -11.55 0.99 52.22
CA PHE A 25 -12.07 0.43 50.99
C PHE A 25 -13.41 -0.23 51.26
N THR A 26 -14.49 0.30 50.67
CA THR A 26 -15.84 -0.23 50.82
C THR A 26 -16.40 -0.63 49.45
N PRO A 27 -16.74 -1.91 49.23
CA PRO A 27 -17.40 -2.34 48.00
C PRO A 27 -18.83 -1.80 48.01
N ILE A 28 -19.29 -1.18 46.91
CA ILE A 28 -20.64 -0.60 46.88
C ILE A 28 -21.73 -1.56 46.42
N HIS A 29 -21.36 -2.65 45.73
CA HIS A 29 -22.29 -3.65 45.23
C HIS A 29 -21.88 -5.07 45.63
N ARG A 30 -22.89 -5.92 45.80
CA ARG A 30 -22.76 -7.37 45.73
C ARG A 30 -22.78 -7.80 44.27
N TYR A 31 -22.27 -9.00 43.98
CA TYR A 31 -22.33 -9.54 42.63
C TYR A 31 -22.62 -11.03 42.63
N ASN A 32 -23.13 -11.54 41.50
CA ASN A 32 -23.41 -12.96 41.34
C ASN A 32 -22.25 -13.64 40.58
N ARG A 33 -21.83 -14.82 41.05
CA ARG A 33 -20.91 -15.71 40.34
C ARG A 33 -21.56 -17.09 40.25
N GLY A 34 -22.06 -17.44 39.07
CA GLY A 34 -22.91 -18.62 38.89
C GLY A 34 -24.16 -18.53 39.78
N ASN A 35 -24.37 -19.53 40.64
CA ASN A 35 -25.50 -19.59 41.57
C ASN A 35 -25.19 -18.98 42.95
N THR A 36 -24.05 -18.31 43.12
CA THR A 36 -23.60 -17.75 44.40
C THR A 36 -23.65 -16.23 44.37
N VAL A 37 -24.24 -15.63 45.41
CA VAL A 37 -24.15 -14.18 45.67
C VAL A 37 -22.89 -13.92 46.48
N ILE A 38 -21.98 -13.12 45.94
CA ILE A 38 -20.76 -12.67 46.61
C ILE A 38 -21.00 -11.29 47.23
N VAL A 39 -20.75 -11.20 48.55
CA VAL A 39 -20.83 -9.95 49.33
C VAL A 39 -19.42 -9.61 49.78
N PRO A 40 -18.71 -8.69 49.11
CA PRO A 40 -17.34 -8.36 49.49
C PRO A 40 -17.34 -7.58 50.81
N LYS A 41 -16.30 -7.80 51.63
CA LYS A 41 -16.17 -7.17 52.95
C LYS A 41 -15.34 -5.88 52.84
N PRO A 42 -15.75 -4.77 53.48
CA PRO A 42 -14.90 -3.58 53.58
C PRO A 42 -13.65 -3.86 54.42
N PHE A 43 -12.58 -3.11 54.15
CA PHE A 43 -11.34 -3.19 54.92
C PHE A 43 -10.63 -1.84 54.94
N GLU A 44 -9.62 -1.73 55.82
CA GLU A 44 -8.87 -0.50 56.03
C GLU A 44 -7.36 -0.76 55.91
N THR A 45 -6.61 0.27 55.54
CA THR A 45 -5.14 0.24 55.55
C THR A 45 -4.59 1.54 56.11
N ASN A 46 -3.64 1.45 57.03
CA ASN A 46 -2.95 2.60 57.61
C ASN A 46 -1.88 3.12 56.67
N LEU A 47 -1.75 4.44 56.60
CA LEU A 47 -0.66 5.10 55.90
C LEU A 47 0.57 5.17 56.81
N THR A 48 1.72 4.80 56.27
CA THR A 48 3.02 4.97 56.93
C THR A 48 3.76 6.07 56.21
N ASN A 49 4.01 7.19 56.89
CA ASN A 49 4.60 8.38 56.25
C ASN A 49 3.83 8.80 54.99
N GLY A 50 2.50 8.87 55.07
CA GLY A 50 1.63 9.26 53.95
C GLY A 50 1.39 8.18 52.92
N GLU A 51 2.04 7.01 53.00
CA GLU A 51 2.03 6.02 51.92
C GLU A 51 1.50 4.66 52.34
N ALA A 52 0.88 3.94 51.38
CA ALA A 52 0.51 2.54 51.51
C ALA A 52 0.49 1.83 50.15
N ASN A 53 0.80 0.53 50.16
CA ASN A 53 0.52 -0.36 49.04
C ASN A 53 -0.58 -1.34 49.46
N VAL A 54 -1.66 -1.40 48.70
CA VAL A 54 -2.87 -2.15 49.07
C VAL A 54 -3.26 -3.11 47.96
N ASN A 55 -3.46 -4.37 48.31
CA ASN A 55 -4.02 -5.36 47.39
C ASN A 55 -5.55 -5.28 47.43
N VAL A 56 -6.16 -4.93 46.29
CA VAL A 56 -7.62 -4.77 46.17
C VAL A 56 -8.17 -5.72 45.11
N ILE A 57 -9.36 -6.26 45.37
CA ILE A 57 -10.07 -7.08 44.38
C ILE A 57 -10.57 -6.18 43.25
N GLU A 58 -10.44 -6.65 42.02
CA GLU A 58 -10.78 -5.89 40.82
C GLU A 58 -12.29 -5.69 40.68
N SER A 59 -12.66 -4.57 40.04
CA SER A 59 -14.04 -4.10 39.93
C SER A 59 -14.85 -4.73 38.82
N ASP A 60 -14.24 -5.56 37.96
CA ASP A 60 -14.92 -6.31 36.89
C ASP A 60 -16.15 -7.09 37.38
N HIS A 61 -16.16 -7.44 38.67
CA HIS A 61 -17.30 -8.08 39.31
C HIS A 61 -18.01 -7.20 40.34
N THR A 62 -17.32 -6.33 41.07
CA THR A 62 -17.90 -5.55 42.19
C THR A 62 -18.52 -4.21 41.77
N GLY A 63 -18.44 -3.85 40.49
CA GLY A 63 -18.93 -2.58 39.96
C GLY A 63 -17.97 -1.44 40.25
N CYS A 64 -17.84 -1.02 41.52
CA CYS A 64 -16.85 -0.04 41.93
C CYS A 64 -16.50 -0.14 43.43
N TRP A 65 -15.45 0.57 43.85
CA TRP A 65 -15.06 0.74 45.25
C TRP A 65 -15.32 2.17 45.69
N ALA A 66 -15.90 2.35 46.87
CA ALA A 66 -15.84 3.60 47.62
C ALA A 66 -14.56 3.61 48.46
N ILE A 67 -13.63 4.49 48.10
CA ILE A 67 -12.37 4.68 48.81
C ILE A 67 -12.49 5.95 49.64
N THR A 68 -12.59 5.79 50.96
CA THR A 68 -12.68 6.90 51.91
C THR A 68 -11.30 7.19 52.49
N GLU A 69 -10.82 8.39 52.24
CA GLU A 69 -9.63 8.99 52.82
C GLU A 69 -9.97 9.47 54.23
N LEU A 70 -9.28 8.93 55.23
CA LEU A 70 -9.43 9.27 56.65
C LEU A 70 -8.11 9.90 57.13
N PRO A 71 -7.83 11.18 56.80
CA PRO A 71 -6.48 11.72 56.91
C PRO A 71 -6.05 12.11 58.34
N GLY A 72 -6.70 11.54 59.36
CA GLY A 72 -6.50 11.92 60.77
C GLY A 72 -7.09 13.28 61.14
N THR A 73 -7.90 13.87 60.26
CA THR A 73 -8.67 15.10 60.52
C THR A 73 -10.17 14.77 60.49
N PRO A 74 -11.04 15.66 61.04
CA PRO A 74 -12.49 15.43 60.98
C PRO A 74 -13.07 15.38 59.56
N GLN A 75 -12.35 15.92 58.57
CA GLN A 75 -12.78 15.93 57.19
C GLN A 75 -12.37 14.61 56.52
N GLU A 76 -13.36 13.86 56.08
CA GLU A 76 -13.20 12.66 55.25
C GLU A 76 -13.53 13.02 53.79
N HIS A 77 -12.91 12.30 52.85
CA HIS A 77 -13.22 12.42 51.43
C HIS A 77 -13.44 11.02 50.84
N THR A 78 -14.49 10.83 50.04
CA THR A 78 -14.78 9.54 49.42
C THR A 78 -14.75 9.67 47.91
N ARG A 79 -13.91 8.86 47.27
CA ARG A 79 -13.89 8.65 45.82
C ARG A 79 -14.58 7.33 45.48
N TYR A 80 -15.27 7.29 44.35
CA TYR A 80 -15.86 6.08 43.81
C TYR A 80 -15.08 5.71 42.56
N VAL A 81 -14.36 4.59 42.59
CA VAL A 81 -13.43 4.24 41.51
C VAL A 81 -13.64 2.83 41.00
N GLN A 82 -13.27 2.61 39.73
CA GLN A 82 -13.15 1.28 39.17
C GLN A 82 -11.69 0.81 39.24
N ILE A 83 -11.46 -0.37 39.80
CA ILE A 83 -10.13 -0.99 39.86
C ILE A 83 -10.04 -2.01 38.72
N PRO A 84 -9.17 -1.82 37.72
CA PRO A 84 -9.08 -2.71 36.58
C PRO A 84 -8.37 -4.02 36.92
N THR A 85 -8.61 -5.05 36.12
CA THR A 85 -7.82 -6.28 36.13
C THR A 85 -6.42 -6.02 35.56
N THR A 86 -5.41 -6.01 36.44
CA THR A 86 -4.01 -5.80 36.06
C THR A 86 -3.05 -6.50 37.03
N SER A 87 -1.85 -6.82 36.54
CA SER A 87 -0.71 -7.27 37.35
C SER A 87 0.24 -6.13 37.73
N GLU A 88 0.03 -4.93 37.20
CA GLU A 88 0.86 -3.75 37.48
C GLU A 88 0.40 -3.05 38.77
N THR A 89 1.31 -2.31 39.39
CA THR A 89 0.96 -1.37 40.46
C THR A 89 0.35 -0.12 39.85
N LEU A 90 -0.83 0.28 40.33
CA LEU A 90 -1.52 1.49 39.91
C LEU A 90 -1.36 2.58 40.96
N GLU A 91 -1.15 3.82 40.53
CA GLU A 91 -1.22 4.98 41.42
C GLU A 91 -2.68 5.31 41.75
N TYR A 92 -2.95 5.65 43.01
CA TYR A 92 -4.29 6.01 43.48
C TYR A 92 -4.90 7.19 42.70
N THR A 93 -4.05 8.13 42.27
CA THR A 93 -4.45 9.30 41.47
C THR A 93 -4.86 8.94 40.05
N ASP A 94 -4.40 7.81 39.53
CA ASP A 94 -4.66 7.38 38.15
C ASP A 94 -5.93 6.52 38.04
N LEU A 95 -6.54 6.17 39.18
CA LEU A 95 -7.80 5.48 39.21
C LEU A 95 -8.93 6.35 38.66
N ILE A 96 -9.73 5.75 37.78
CA ILE A 96 -10.86 6.41 37.12
C ILE A 96 -12.01 6.54 38.11
N ASP A 97 -12.43 7.78 38.37
CA ASP A 97 -13.66 8.06 39.12
C ASP A 97 -14.88 7.66 38.30
N VAL A 98 -15.86 7.03 38.95
CA VAL A 98 -17.12 6.57 38.36
C VAL A 98 -18.31 7.06 39.18
N ASN A 99 -19.44 7.24 38.52
CA ASN A 99 -20.70 7.47 39.23
C ASN A 99 -21.15 6.14 39.89
N PRO A 100 -21.34 6.08 41.22
CA PRO A 100 -21.63 4.81 41.91
C PRO A 100 -23.01 4.22 41.58
N SER A 101 -23.92 5.01 41.03
CA SER A 101 -25.25 4.56 40.60
C SER A 101 -25.27 4.05 39.16
N THR A 102 -24.53 4.69 38.25
CA THR A 102 -24.51 4.31 36.82
C THR A 102 -23.30 3.47 36.41
N LEU A 103 -22.25 3.45 37.23
CA LEU A 103 -20.95 2.83 36.97
C LEU A 103 -20.21 3.40 35.74
N LEU A 104 -20.69 4.52 35.19
CA LEU A 104 -20.00 5.22 34.12
C LEU A 104 -18.89 6.10 34.70
N PRO A 105 -17.75 6.27 34.02
CA PRO A 105 -16.75 7.28 34.36
C PRO A 105 -17.39 8.63 34.66
N ALA A 106 -16.98 9.28 35.74
CA ALA A 106 -17.52 10.56 36.18
C ALA A 106 -17.33 11.65 35.11
N ALA A 107 -16.31 11.54 34.25
CA ALA A 107 -16.11 12.39 33.09
C ALA A 107 -17.22 12.27 32.03
N LEU A 108 -17.99 11.17 32.00
CA LEU A 108 -19.08 10.93 31.05
C LEU A 108 -20.44 11.43 31.55
N THR A 109 -20.48 12.22 32.63
CA THR A 109 -21.73 12.55 33.33
C THR A 109 -22.65 13.56 32.64
N ALA A 110 -22.24 14.21 31.54
CA ALA A 110 -23.10 15.15 30.82
C ALA A 110 -22.69 15.42 29.35
N GLY A 111 -22.11 14.44 28.65
CA GLY A 111 -22.02 14.55 27.18
C GLY A 111 -23.40 14.36 26.55
N PRO A 112 -23.75 15.04 25.44
CA PRO A 112 -24.90 14.61 24.65
C PRO A 112 -24.77 13.12 24.35
N LEU A 113 -25.90 12.40 24.28
CA LEU A 113 -25.90 11.01 23.78
C LEU A 113 -25.07 10.97 22.49
N LEU A 114 -24.28 9.90 22.32
CA LEU A 114 -23.52 9.69 21.08
C LEU A 114 -24.46 9.91 19.89
N GLN A 115 -24.18 10.95 19.11
CA GLN A 115 -24.95 11.24 17.92
C GLN A 115 -24.34 10.46 16.77
N ILE A 116 -25.20 9.75 16.04
CA ILE A 116 -24.80 8.98 14.86
C ILE A 116 -25.57 9.53 13.67
N ALA A 117 -24.85 9.90 12.62
CA ALA A 117 -25.43 10.28 11.34
C ALA A 117 -25.02 9.27 10.27
N LEU A 118 -25.96 8.89 9.40
CA LEU A 118 -25.67 8.09 8.21
C LEU A 118 -25.67 9.03 7.00
N ALA A 119 -24.51 9.21 6.37
CA ALA A 119 -24.36 9.95 5.14
C ALA A 119 -24.55 9.05 3.92
N ALA A 120 -24.98 9.65 2.80
CA ALA A 120 -25.22 8.92 1.55
C ALA A 120 -23.92 8.35 0.95
N ASP A 121 -22.82 9.09 1.06
CA ASP A 121 -21.52 8.76 0.48
C ASP A 121 -20.36 9.37 1.30
N ALA A 122 -19.12 9.04 0.91
CA ALA A 122 -17.91 9.51 1.58
C ALA A 122 -17.75 11.04 1.55
N GLN A 123 -18.18 11.70 0.47
CA GLN A 123 -18.03 13.14 0.30
C GLN A 123 -19.02 13.90 1.20
N ALA A 124 -20.27 13.43 1.25
CA ALA A 124 -21.30 13.90 2.16
C ALA A 124 -20.89 13.65 3.62
N ALA A 125 -20.30 12.49 3.91
CA ALA A 125 -19.79 12.18 5.24
C ALA A 125 -18.70 13.16 5.68
N LEU A 126 -17.74 13.44 4.81
CA LEU A 126 -16.66 14.40 5.07
C LEU A 126 -17.20 15.82 5.28
N ALA A 127 -18.14 16.26 4.44
CA ALA A 127 -18.77 17.58 4.59
C ALA A 127 -19.53 17.72 5.92
N TYR A 128 -20.28 16.68 6.30
CA TYR A 128 -21.02 16.65 7.57
C TYR A 128 -20.08 16.63 8.77
N SER A 129 -19.05 15.76 8.76
CA SER A 129 -18.07 15.64 9.85
C SER A 129 -17.31 16.95 10.14
N ARG A 130 -17.01 17.76 9.09
CA ARG A 130 -16.36 19.06 9.26
C ARG A 130 -17.19 20.09 10.00
N THR A 131 -18.51 19.94 9.97
CA THR A 131 -19.46 20.87 10.60
C THR A 131 -20.06 20.32 11.91
N HIS A 132 -19.93 19.02 12.15
CA HIS A 132 -20.45 18.31 13.32
C HIS A 132 -19.36 17.39 13.92
N PRO A 133 -18.26 17.94 14.46
CA PRO A 133 -17.15 17.15 15.00
C PRO A 133 -17.53 16.25 16.19
N GLU A 134 -18.66 16.51 16.82
CA GLU A 134 -19.24 15.73 17.93
C GLU A 134 -20.10 14.53 17.48
N THR A 135 -20.32 14.35 16.17
CA THR A 135 -21.17 13.30 15.61
C THR A 135 -20.33 12.22 14.92
N LEU A 136 -20.60 10.95 15.23
CA LEU A 136 -20.05 9.83 14.49
C LEU A 136 -20.80 9.70 13.15
N VAL A 137 -20.11 9.97 12.05
CA VAL A 137 -20.69 9.88 10.71
C VAL A 137 -20.31 8.55 10.07
N LEU A 138 -21.32 7.74 9.76
CA LEU A 138 -21.19 6.49 9.03
C LEU A 138 -21.58 6.72 7.57
N TYR A 139 -21.02 5.96 6.64
CA TYR A 139 -21.42 5.95 5.24
C TYR A 139 -21.19 4.56 4.63
N SER A 140 -21.89 4.24 3.55
CA SER A 140 -21.67 3.00 2.79
C SER A 140 -20.50 3.18 1.82
N GLU A 141 -19.62 2.18 1.74
CA GLU A 141 -18.54 2.14 0.75
C GLU A 141 -18.95 1.47 -0.57
N GLU A 142 -20.20 1.05 -0.71
CA GLU A 142 -20.69 0.25 -1.84
C GLU A 142 -20.46 0.92 -3.21
N GLU A 143 -20.77 2.21 -3.34
CA GLU A 143 -20.53 2.94 -4.59
C GLU A 143 -19.04 3.05 -4.92
N SER A 144 -18.19 3.23 -3.91
CA SER A 144 -16.74 3.32 -4.08
C SER A 144 -16.15 1.96 -4.49
N ILE A 145 -16.66 0.87 -3.90
CA ILE A 145 -16.31 -0.51 -4.27
C ILE A 145 -16.75 -0.80 -5.72
N ASN A 146 -17.96 -0.41 -6.11
CA ASN A 146 -18.47 -0.60 -7.47
C ASN A 146 -17.69 0.19 -8.52
N ALA A 147 -17.35 1.45 -8.23
CA ALA A 147 -16.52 2.29 -9.10
C ALA A 147 -15.10 1.70 -9.27
N MET A 148 -14.53 1.19 -8.20
CA MET A 148 -13.23 0.52 -8.23
C MET A 148 -13.28 -0.78 -9.02
N ALA A 149 -14.33 -1.59 -8.86
CA ALA A 149 -14.53 -2.81 -9.64
C ALA A 149 -14.66 -2.52 -11.15
N ALA A 150 -15.40 -1.46 -11.53
CA ALA A 150 -15.50 -1.02 -12.92
C ALA A 150 -14.13 -0.61 -13.48
N THR A 151 -13.37 0.19 -12.73
CA THR A 151 -12.01 0.62 -13.12
C THR A 151 -11.07 -0.57 -13.32
N VAL A 152 -11.11 -1.56 -12.43
CA VAL A 152 -10.32 -2.80 -12.57
C VAL A 152 -10.71 -3.57 -13.82
N SER A 153 -12.01 -3.63 -14.15
CA SER A 153 -12.50 -4.26 -15.37
C SER A 153 -11.99 -3.54 -16.63
N GLU A 154 -12.03 -2.21 -16.65
CA GLU A 154 -11.50 -1.40 -17.75
C GLU A 154 -9.99 -1.59 -17.94
N ILE A 155 -9.21 -1.61 -16.85
CA ILE A 155 -7.77 -1.90 -16.92
C ILE A 155 -7.51 -3.30 -17.52
N ALA A 156 -8.31 -4.30 -17.14
CA ALA A 156 -8.21 -5.64 -17.71
C ALA A 156 -8.54 -5.67 -19.21
N ALA A 157 -9.55 -4.90 -19.64
CA ALA A 157 -9.91 -4.75 -21.05
C ALA A 157 -8.79 -4.07 -21.86
N VAL A 158 -8.21 -2.98 -21.33
CA VAL A 158 -7.07 -2.27 -21.95
C VAL A 158 -5.86 -3.19 -22.08
N ARG A 159 -5.55 -3.98 -21.04
CA ARG A 159 -4.46 -4.96 -21.10
C ARG A 159 -4.67 -5.99 -22.22
N THR A 160 -5.89 -6.51 -22.35
CA THR A 160 -6.24 -7.47 -23.42
C THR A 160 -6.09 -6.85 -24.80
N ALA A 161 -6.59 -5.63 -25.00
CA ALA A 161 -6.46 -4.91 -26.27
C ALA A 161 -4.98 -4.64 -26.62
N ALA A 162 -4.18 -4.22 -25.65
CA ALA A 162 -2.74 -4.01 -25.83
C ALA A 162 -2.01 -5.32 -26.21
N GLN A 163 -2.36 -6.45 -25.59
CA GLN A 163 -1.77 -7.74 -25.93
C GLN A 163 -2.13 -8.17 -27.36
N THR A 164 -3.38 -7.98 -27.78
CA THR A 164 -3.82 -8.25 -29.16
C THR A 164 -3.04 -7.41 -30.15
N GLN A 165 -2.87 -6.11 -29.88
CA GLN A 165 -2.09 -5.22 -30.74
C GLN A 165 -0.61 -5.63 -30.81
N ALA A 166 -0.01 -6.05 -29.71
CA ALA A 166 1.37 -6.57 -29.68
C ALA A 166 1.53 -7.84 -30.53
N ASN A 167 0.53 -8.74 -30.47
CA ASN A 167 0.51 -9.95 -31.31
C ASN A 167 0.40 -9.60 -32.80
N HIS A 168 -0.46 -8.64 -33.18
CA HIS A 168 -0.57 -8.17 -34.56
C HIS A 168 0.75 -7.55 -35.06
N ALA A 169 1.39 -6.71 -34.25
CA ALA A 169 2.68 -6.12 -34.59
C ALA A 169 3.77 -7.20 -34.79
N THR A 170 3.80 -8.22 -33.93
CA THR A 170 4.72 -9.35 -34.05
C THR A 170 4.46 -10.15 -35.33
N GLY A 171 3.19 -10.39 -35.68
CA GLY A 171 2.81 -11.05 -36.93
C GLY A 171 3.25 -10.27 -38.16
N ALA A 172 2.97 -8.96 -38.20
CA ALA A 172 3.36 -8.09 -39.29
C ALA A 172 4.89 -8.02 -39.47
N ALA A 173 5.64 -7.97 -38.36
CA ALA A 173 7.10 -8.00 -38.40
C ALA A 173 7.64 -9.31 -39.01
N ARG A 174 7.06 -10.46 -38.63
CA ARG A 174 7.42 -11.76 -39.24
C ARG A 174 7.13 -11.79 -40.73
N THR A 175 5.94 -11.36 -41.15
CA THR A 175 5.59 -11.29 -42.57
C THR A 175 6.56 -10.39 -43.36
N ALA A 176 7.02 -9.29 -42.77
CA ALA A 176 8.02 -8.43 -43.40
C ALA A 176 9.40 -9.11 -43.54
N VAL A 177 9.82 -9.88 -42.53
CA VAL A 177 11.05 -10.70 -42.60
C VAL A 177 10.93 -11.77 -43.69
N ASP A 178 9.83 -12.53 -43.71
CA ASP A 178 9.59 -13.57 -44.72
C ASP A 178 9.63 -12.98 -46.14
N ALA A 179 9.04 -11.79 -46.34
CA ALA A 179 9.06 -11.08 -47.62
C ALA A 179 10.49 -10.62 -48.02
N ALA A 180 11.30 -10.17 -47.06
CA ALA A 180 12.68 -9.77 -47.31
C ALA A 180 13.58 -10.97 -47.65
N GLU A 181 13.38 -12.12 -46.99
CA GLU A 181 14.07 -13.37 -47.32
C GLU A 181 13.71 -13.85 -48.73
N ALA A 182 12.43 -13.82 -49.09
CA ALA A 182 11.97 -14.16 -50.44
C ALA A 182 12.58 -13.24 -51.52
N ALA A 183 12.65 -11.93 -51.25
CA ALA A 183 13.29 -10.97 -52.16
C ALA A 183 14.80 -11.29 -52.34
N THR A 184 15.49 -11.65 -51.26
CA THR A 184 16.91 -12.04 -51.30
C THR A 184 17.12 -13.31 -52.13
N GLN A 185 16.26 -14.32 -51.98
CA GLN A 185 16.30 -15.54 -52.79
C GLN A 185 16.07 -15.26 -54.28
N ASN A 186 15.11 -14.39 -54.60
CA ASN A 186 14.85 -13.97 -55.98
C ASN A 186 16.07 -13.27 -56.60
N LEU A 187 16.76 -12.40 -55.85
CA LEU A 187 17.99 -11.77 -56.31
C LEU A 187 19.09 -12.80 -56.59
N GLN A 188 19.29 -13.77 -55.71
CA GLN A 188 20.27 -14.85 -55.91
C GLN A 188 19.96 -15.65 -57.19
N HIS A 189 18.70 -15.99 -57.43
CA HIS A 189 18.27 -16.68 -58.66
C HIS A 189 18.54 -15.85 -59.92
N ILE A 190 18.32 -14.53 -59.87
CA ILE A 190 18.64 -13.63 -60.99
C ILE A 190 20.15 -13.63 -61.26
N GLU A 191 20.98 -13.51 -60.21
CA GLU A 191 22.45 -13.55 -60.36
C GLU A 191 22.94 -14.87 -60.96
N ASP A 192 22.42 -16.00 -60.49
CA ASP A 192 22.82 -17.31 -60.99
C ASP A 192 22.39 -17.52 -62.44
N THR A 193 21.18 -17.05 -62.79
CA THR A 193 20.70 -17.05 -64.19
C THR A 193 21.61 -16.18 -65.08
N ALA A 194 21.99 -15.00 -64.60
CA ALA A 194 22.88 -14.10 -65.33
C ALA A 194 24.27 -14.73 -65.56
N LYS A 195 24.83 -15.40 -64.54
CA LYS A 195 26.09 -16.16 -64.67
C LYS A 195 25.97 -17.28 -65.72
N GLN A 196 24.88 -18.05 -65.71
CA GLN A 196 24.64 -19.11 -66.69
C GLN A 196 24.55 -18.56 -68.11
N ILE A 197 23.85 -17.44 -68.31
CA ILE A 197 23.79 -16.74 -69.61
C ILE A 197 25.20 -16.33 -70.05
N GLY A 198 26.01 -15.77 -69.15
CA GLY A 198 27.40 -15.39 -69.44
C GLY A 198 28.27 -16.57 -69.89
N VAL A 199 28.18 -17.71 -69.21
CA VAL A 199 28.88 -18.94 -69.60
C VAL A 199 28.44 -19.43 -70.98
N MET A 200 27.13 -19.44 -71.25
CA MET A 200 26.58 -19.87 -72.53
C MET A 200 27.00 -18.94 -73.67
N ALA A 201 27.00 -17.63 -73.44
CA ALA A 201 27.47 -16.64 -74.40
C ALA A 201 28.96 -16.84 -74.73
N GLY A 202 29.81 -17.09 -73.72
CA GLY A 202 31.22 -17.41 -73.93
C GLY A 202 31.42 -18.66 -74.80
N ALA A 203 30.70 -19.75 -74.50
CA ALA A 203 30.77 -20.98 -75.28
C ALA A 203 30.35 -20.79 -76.76
N ILE A 204 29.36 -19.93 -77.03
CA ILE A 204 28.95 -19.59 -78.40
C ILE A 204 30.06 -18.84 -79.14
N ILE A 205 30.74 -17.90 -78.48
CA ILE A 205 31.83 -17.13 -79.07
C ILE A 205 33.02 -18.05 -79.42
N ASP A 206 33.40 -18.94 -78.49
CA ASP A 206 34.50 -19.88 -78.71
C ASP A 206 34.20 -20.85 -79.88
N ALA A 207 32.95 -21.34 -79.99
CA ALA A 207 32.52 -22.17 -81.10
C ALA A 207 32.57 -21.45 -82.45
N ALA A 208 32.31 -20.14 -82.48
CA ALA A 208 32.42 -19.33 -83.71
C ALA A 208 33.88 -19.08 -84.11
N GLY A 209 34.78 -18.89 -83.14
CA GLY A 209 36.23 -18.73 -83.38
C GLY A 209 36.89 -19.97 -83.98
N ASN A 210 36.49 -21.17 -83.55
CA ASN A 210 37.03 -22.42 -84.08
C ASN A 210 36.60 -22.76 -85.53
N ASN A 211 35.62 -22.07 -86.10
CA ASN A 211 35.17 -22.31 -87.49
C ASN A 211 35.99 -21.53 -88.54
N GLY A 212 37.01 -20.75 -88.13
CA GLY A 212 37.83 -19.91 -89.02
C GLY A 212 39.03 -20.60 -89.70
N GLU A 213 39.41 -21.82 -89.32
CA GLU A 213 40.58 -22.52 -89.86
C GLU A 213 40.25 -23.45 -91.05
N THR A 214 39.62 -22.96 -92.13
CA THR A 214 39.74 -23.62 -93.46
C THR A 214 39.57 -22.64 -94.61
N SER A 215 40.66 -22.09 -95.16
CA SER A 215 40.74 -21.72 -96.59
C SER A 215 42.19 -21.48 -97.07
N PRO A 216 42.58 -21.98 -98.26
CA PRO A 216 43.91 -21.81 -98.83
C PRO A 216 44.09 -20.50 -99.60
N SER A 217 45.36 -20.10 -99.69
CA SER A 217 45.95 -18.88 -100.26
C SER A 217 45.82 -18.69 -101.79
N THR A 218 45.76 -17.43 -102.23
CA THR A 218 46.45 -16.80 -103.40
C THR A 218 45.87 -15.37 -103.57
N GLY A 219 46.55 -14.25 -103.85
CA GLY A 219 47.93 -13.83 -104.07
C GLY A 219 47.92 -12.29 -104.32
N GLN A 220 49.09 -11.64 -104.13
CA GLN A 220 49.51 -10.22 -104.34
C GLN A 220 48.94 -9.44 -105.57
N PRO A 221 49.24 -8.12 -105.81
CA PRO A 221 50.23 -7.19 -105.20
C PRO A 221 49.70 -5.76 -104.83
N GLN A 222 50.16 -5.08 -103.77
CA GLN A 222 51.31 -4.12 -103.58
C GLN A 222 51.15 -2.63 -103.99
N ASP A 223 51.49 -1.79 -102.99
CA ASP A 223 52.08 -0.42 -103.00
C ASP A 223 51.22 0.87 -103.08
N ALA A 224 50.78 1.34 -101.89
CA ALA A 224 51.23 2.52 -101.09
C ALA A 224 51.80 3.81 -101.78
N PRO A 225 52.02 4.95 -101.06
CA PRO A 225 51.33 5.64 -99.92
C PRO A 225 51.19 7.20 -100.17
N VAL A 226 50.65 8.08 -99.29
CA VAL A 226 51.26 8.80 -98.12
C VAL A 226 50.25 9.89 -97.63
N GLN A 227 49.76 9.86 -96.37
CA GLN A 227 50.00 10.79 -95.21
C GLN A 227 49.27 12.18 -95.29
N GLU A 228 48.63 12.80 -94.28
CA GLU A 228 48.93 13.07 -92.85
C GLU A 228 47.65 13.30 -91.99
N ASP A 229 47.82 13.19 -90.67
CA ASP A 229 46.94 13.48 -89.51
C ASP A 229 47.58 14.68 -88.72
N PRO A 230 47.21 15.16 -87.50
CA PRO A 230 45.97 15.13 -86.70
C PRO A 230 45.60 16.50 -86.02
N ALA A 231 44.47 16.53 -85.29
CA ALA A 231 44.31 17.21 -83.98
C ALA A 231 42.99 16.74 -83.32
N ALA A 232 42.98 16.00 -82.20
CA ALA A 232 43.23 16.37 -80.80
C ALA A 232 42.02 17.00 -80.06
N GLY A 233 41.65 16.41 -78.91
CA GLY A 233 40.82 17.06 -77.89
C GLY A 233 40.05 16.09 -76.98
N LYS A 234 40.55 15.85 -75.76
CA LYS A 234 39.96 15.02 -74.69
C LYS A 234 39.20 15.87 -73.65
N GLY A 235 38.23 15.24 -72.98
CA GLY A 235 37.57 15.58 -71.70
C GLY A 235 36.36 14.62 -71.55
N GLU A 236 35.90 14.11 -70.42
CA GLU A 236 36.17 14.26 -68.97
C GLU A 236 35.54 13.03 -68.27
N GLU A 237 35.91 12.85 -66.99
CA GLU A 237 35.27 12.12 -65.87
C GLU A 237 34.66 10.72 -66.05
#